data_AF-A0A4R7UYE4-F1
#
_entry.id   AF-A0A4R7UYE4-F1
#
_cell.length_a   1.000
_cell.length_b   1.000
_cell.length_c   1.000
_cell.angle_alpha   90.00
_cell.angle_beta   90.00
_cell.angle_gamma   90.00
#
_symmetry.space_group_name_H-M   'P 1'
#
loop_
_entity.id
_entity.type
_entity.pdbx_description
1 polymer ?
#
loop_
_entity_poly.entity_id
_entity_poly.type
_entity_poly.pdbx_seq_one_letter_code
_entity_poly.pdbx_strand_id
1 'polypeptide(L)'
;MVTTRLATVPDEVRAAIVEQVGPVLDMDTVHGGWNSEIATRVRTANETMFVKGLRADHRRVWTQQRDLTLRVAEQRWSAMEATRRCATS
;
A
#
# COMPACT_ATOMS: atom_id res chain seq x y z
N MET A 1 -6.84 5.66 -19.63
CA MET A 1 -7.94 5.88 -18.67
C MET A 1 -7.34 6.15 -17.29
N VAL A 2 -7.72 7.26 -16.66
CA VAL A 2 -7.28 7.66 -15.32
C VAL A 2 -8.32 7.13 -14.32
N THR A 3 -7.87 6.64 -13.16
CA THR A 3 -8.79 6.31 -12.06
C THR A 3 -9.26 7.60 -11.39
N THR A 4 -10.57 7.80 -11.27
CA THR A 4 -11.13 8.96 -10.56
C THR A 4 -10.77 8.87 -9.07
N ARG A 5 -10.13 9.90 -8.53
CA ARG A 5 -9.71 9.92 -7.12
C ARG A 5 -10.84 10.40 -6.21
N LEU A 6 -10.91 9.81 -5.01
CA LEU A 6 -11.73 10.33 -3.93
C LEU A 6 -11.03 11.53 -3.28
N ALA A 7 -11.78 12.60 -3.03
CA ALA A 7 -11.24 13.82 -2.41
C ALA A 7 -10.69 13.55 -1.00
N THR A 8 -11.36 12.67 -0.27
CA THR A 8 -11.00 12.23 1.08
C THR A 8 -11.03 10.70 1.18
N VAL A 9 -10.30 10.17 2.14
CA VAL A 9 -10.37 8.74 2.49
C VAL A 9 -11.69 8.49 3.21
N PRO A 10 -12.54 7.57 2.73
CA PRO A 10 -13.78 7.20 3.44
C PRO A 10 -13.51 6.71 4.85
N ASP A 11 -14.43 6.97 5.78
CA ASP A 11 -14.24 6.67 7.21
C ASP A 11 -14.03 5.17 7.48
N GLU A 12 -14.73 4.31 6.75
CA GLU A 12 -14.54 2.85 6.83
C GLU A 12 -13.11 2.43 6.46
N VAL A 13 -12.52 3.08 5.45
CA VAL A 13 -11.14 2.82 5.03
C VAL A 13 -10.15 3.42 6.02
N ARG A 14 -10.44 4.61 6.55
CA ARG A 14 -9.63 5.23 7.61
C ARG A 14 -9.57 4.33 8.85
N ALA A 15 -10.70 3.79 9.28
CA ALA A 15 -10.77 2.87 10.41
C ALA A 15 -9.94 1.60 10.15
N ALA A 16 -10.09 1.01 8.96
CA ALA A 16 -9.30 -0.17 8.56
C ALA A 16 -7.80 0.14 8.52
N ILE A 17 -7.39 1.33 8.05
CA ILE A 17 -5.98 1.74 8.08
C ILE A 17 -5.47 1.79 9.52
N VAL A 18 -6.18 2.47 10.42
CA VAL A 18 -5.79 2.60 11.84
C VAL A 18 -5.70 1.24 12.52
N GLU A 19 -6.61 0.31 12.22
CA GLU A 19 -6.57 -1.05 12.74
C GLU A 19 -5.30 -1.81 12.31
N GLN A 20 -4.88 -1.63 11.05
CA GLN A 20 -3.73 -2.35 10.49
C GLN A 20 -2.37 -1.73 10.84
N VAL A 21 -2.30 -0.39 10.93
CA VAL A 21 -1.02 0.33 11.11
C VAL A 21 -0.86 0.92 12.52
N GLY A 22 -1.90 0.84 13.35
CA GLY A 22 -1.95 1.47 14.66
C GLY A 22 -2.30 2.97 14.61
N PRO A 23 -2.05 3.70 15.71
CA PRO A 23 -2.43 5.11 15.84
C PRO A 23 -1.82 5.99 14.73
N VAL A 24 -2.70 6.65 13.98
CA VAL A 24 -2.33 7.56 12.90
C VAL A 24 -2.24 8.99 13.45
N LEU A 25 -1.08 9.62 13.28
CA LEU A 25 -0.85 11.02 13.63
C LEU A 25 -1.39 11.96 12.54
N ASP A 26 -1.34 11.51 11.29
CA ASP A 26 -1.67 12.35 10.13
C ASP A 26 -1.96 11.49 8.89
N MET A 27 -2.88 11.96 8.04
CA MET A 27 -3.36 11.25 6.85
C MET A 27 -3.76 12.24 5.76
N ASP A 28 -2.85 12.46 4.81
CA ASP A 28 -3.05 13.41 3.70
C ASP A 28 -3.36 12.66 2.40
N THR A 29 -4.36 13.12 1.65
CA THR A 29 -4.52 12.69 0.25
C THR A 29 -3.35 13.24 -0.57
N VAL A 30 -2.69 12.39 -1.36
CA VAL A 30 -1.56 12.80 -2.21
C VAL A 30 -1.95 12.80 -3.68
N HIS A 31 -1.33 13.68 -4.47
CA HIS A 31 -1.66 13.87 -5.88
C HIS A 31 -1.03 12.83 -6.82
N GLY A 32 -0.09 11.98 -6.36
CA GLY A 32 0.47 10.85 -7.12
C GLY A 32 -0.39 9.57 -7.06
N GLY A 33 -0.05 8.52 -7.82
CA GLY A 33 -0.74 7.21 -7.75
C GLY A 33 -1.97 7.09 -8.68
N TRP A 34 -1.75 7.22 -9.98
CA TRP A 34 -2.77 7.28 -11.05
C TRP A 34 -3.63 6.02 -11.23
N ASN A 35 -3.34 4.96 -10.47
CA ASN A 35 -4.03 3.68 -10.51
C ASN A 35 -4.73 3.37 -9.17
N SER A 36 -5.16 4.41 -8.46
CA SER A 36 -5.77 4.29 -7.14
C SER A 36 -6.82 5.37 -6.92
N GLU A 37 -8.00 4.97 -6.44
CA GLU A 37 -9.07 5.86 -6.00
C GLU A 37 -8.68 6.50 -4.67
N ILE A 38 -7.97 5.75 -3.83
CA ILE A 38 -7.37 6.19 -2.57
C ILE A 38 -5.86 6.21 -2.76
N ALA A 39 -5.25 7.37 -2.54
CA ALA A 39 -3.81 7.54 -2.48
C ALA A 39 -3.52 8.50 -1.34
N THR A 40 -3.02 7.99 -0.22
CA THR A 40 -2.78 8.79 0.98
C THR A 40 -1.43 8.48 1.59
N ARG A 41 -0.80 9.52 2.13
CA ARG A 41 0.36 9.40 3.00
C ARG A 41 -0.14 9.31 4.43
N VAL A 42 0.21 8.23 5.10
CA VAL A 42 -0.13 7.96 6.50
C VAL A 42 1.13 8.08 7.32
N ARG A 43 1.06 8.86 8.40
CA ARG A 43 2.16 9.01 9.35
C ARG A 43 1.74 8.45 10.70
N THR A 44 2.53 7.53 11.21
CA THR A 44 2.43 7.00 12.58
C THR A 44 3.58 7.57 13.41
N ALA A 45 3.66 7.19 14.69
CA ALA A 45 4.80 7.55 15.54
C ALA A 45 6.13 6.93 15.05
N ASN A 46 6.06 5.80 14.35
CA ASN A 46 7.24 5.00 14.01
C ASN A 46 7.66 5.17 12.54
N GLU A 47 6.70 5.46 11.65
CA GLU A 47 6.97 5.47 10.21
C GLU A 47 6.01 6.36 9.43
N THR A 48 6.38 6.60 8.18
CA THR A 48 5.51 7.23 7.17
C THR A 48 5.38 6.28 6.00
N MET A 49 4.13 5.95 5.65
CA MET A 49 3.83 5.01 4.59
C MET A 49 2.85 5.59 3.57
N PHE A 50 2.87 5.03 2.37
CA PHE A 50 1.93 5.35 1.31
C PHE A 50 0.88 4.25 1.22
N VAL A 51 -0.38 4.61 1.45
CA VAL A 51 -1.52 3.71 1.33
C VAL A 51 -2.20 3.98 -0.01
N LYS A 52 -2.41 2.90 -0.77
CA LYS A 52 -3.13 2.91 -2.04
C LYS A 52 -4.31 1.95 -1.99
N GLY A 53 -5.40 2.31 -2.65
CA GLY A 53 -6.61 1.48 -2.69
C GLY A 53 -7.48 1.71 -3.92
N LEU A 54 -8.25 0.68 -4.25
CA LEU A 54 -9.36 0.68 -5.21
C LEU A 54 -10.53 -0.07 -4.57
N ARG A 55 -11.75 0.27 -4.96
CA ARG A 55 -12.90 -0.61 -4.68
C ARG A 55 -12.72 -1.98 -5.32
N ALA A 56 -13.28 -3.01 -4.68
CA ALA A 56 -13.12 -4.39 -5.10
C ALA A 56 -13.71 -4.68 -6.50
N ASP A 57 -14.76 -3.97 -6.89
CA ASP A 57 -15.42 -4.06 -8.18
C ASP A 57 -14.79 -3.16 -9.27
N HIS A 58 -13.74 -2.40 -8.92
CA HIS A 58 -13.07 -1.53 -9.88
C HIS A 58 -12.33 -2.36 -10.95
N ARG A 59 -12.50 -2.02 -12.23
CA ARG A 59 -11.94 -2.77 -13.39
C ARG A 59 -10.42 -2.97 -13.37
N ARG A 60 -9.71 -2.20 -12.54
CA ARG A 60 -8.25 -2.26 -12.39
C ARG A 60 -7.77 -2.92 -11.10
N VAL A 61 -8.67 -3.49 -10.28
CA VAL A 61 -8.27 -4.18 -9.05
C VAL A 61 -7.20 -5.25 -9.31
N TRP A 62 -7.28 -5.93 -10.46
CA TRP A 62 -6.29 -6.94 -10.88
C TRP A 62 -4.86 -6.40 -11.00
N THR A 63 -4.69 -5.13 -11.37
CA THR A 63 -3.35 -4.52 -11.49
C THR A 63 -2.70 -4.33 -10.12
N GLN A 64 -3.48 -3.93 -9.11
CA GLN A 64 -2.97 -3.83 -7.74
C GLN A 64 -2.72 -5.21 -7.13
N GLN A 65 -3.57 -6.20 -7.43
CA GLN A 65 -3.32 -7.59 -7.01
C GLN A 65 -2.01 -8.13 -7.63
N ARG A 66 -1.75 -7.84 -8.91
CA ARG A 66 -0.50 -8.21 -9.56
C ARG A 66 0.71 -7.53 -8.91
N ASP A 67 0.63 -6.24 -8.61
CA ASP A 67 1.70 -5.52 -7.89
C ASP A 67 2.01 -6.17 -6.54
N LEU A 68 0.98 -6.58 -5.79
CA LEU A 68 1.15 -7.26 -4.50
C LEU A 68 1.86 -8.60 -4.69
N THR A 69 1.43 -9.41 -5.65
CA THR A 69 2.10 -10.68 -5.97
C THR A 69 3.57 -10.48 -6.32
N LEU A 70 3.91 -9.44 -7.09
CA LEU A 70 5.29 -9.12 -7.44
C LEU A 70 6.10 -8.67 -6.22
N ARG A 71 5.57 -7.79 -5.37
CA ARG A 71 6.25 -7.33 -4.14
C ARG A 71 6.52 -8.48 -3.17
N VAL A 72 5.56 -9.39 -3.00
CA VAL A 72 5.75 -10.59 -2.17
C VAL A 72 6.82 -11.50 -2.76
N ALA A 73 6.84 -11.69 -4.09
CA ALA A 73 7.88 -12.46 -4.75
C ALA A 73 9.28 -11.85 -4.55
N GLU A 74 9.39 -10.52 -4.66
CA GLU A 74 10.63 -9.77 -4.44
C GLU A 74 11.15 -9.91 -3.00
N GLN A 75 10.27 -9.78 -2.00
CA GLN A 75 10.63 -9.99 -0.59
C GLN A 75 11.11 -11.41 -0.33
N ARG A 76 10.44 -12.41 -0.90
CA ARG A 76 10.86 -13.83 -0.79
C ARG A 76 12.22 -14.07 -1.44
N TRP A 77 12.44 -13.52 -2.63
CA TRP A 77 13.73 -13.60 -3.30
C TRP A 77 14.86 -13.00 -2.46
N SER A 78 14.64 -11.79 -1.92
CA SER A 78 15.60 -11.11 -1.04
C SER A 78 15.94 -11.94 0.20
N ALA A 79 14.94 -12.55 0.84
CA ALA A 79 15.15 -13.45 1.98
C ALA A 79 15.97 -14.69 1.60
N MET A 80 15.70 -15.32 0.45
CA MET A 80 16.48 -16.46 -0.04
C MET A 80 17.94 -16.11 -0.29
N GLU A 81 18.21 -14.94 -0.90
CA GLU A 81 19.58 -14.48 -1.10
C GLU A 81 20.32 -14.20 0.22
N ALA A 82 19.64 -13.62 1.21
CA ALA A 82 20.22 -13.38 2.53
C ALA A 82 20.63 -14.70 3.19
N THR A 83 19.75 -15.71 3.16
CA THR A 83 20.05 -17.06 3.67
C THR A 83 21.23 -17.68 2.93
N ARG A 84 21.29 -17.55 1.59
CA ARG A 84 22.43 -18.07 0.82
C ARG A 84 23.74 -17.38 1.22
N ARG A 85 23.75 -16.06 1.40
CA ARG A 85 24.95 -15.31 1.81
C ARG A 85 25.48 -15.81 3.18
N CYS A 86 24.61 -15.98 4.17
CA CYS A 86 24.99 -16.50 5.49
C CYS A 86 25.47 -17.96 5.48
N ALA A 87 25.02 -18.78 4.54
CA ALA A 87 25.46 -20.18 4.44
C ALA A 87 26.86 -20.36 3.83
N THR A 88 27.39 -19.32 3.18
CA THR A 88 28.74 -19.30 2.57
C THR A 88 29.78 -18.51 3.37
N SER A 89 29.40 -17.96 4.53
CA SER A 89 30.26 -17.22 5.47
C SER A 89 30.57 -18.04 6.71
#